data_AF-A0A439P565-F1
#
_entry.id   AF-A0A439P565-F1
#
_cell.length_a   1.000
_cell.length_b   1.000
_cell.length_c   1.000
_cell.angle_alpha   90.00
_cell.angle_beta   90.00
_cell.angle_gamma   90.00
#
_symmetry.space_group_name_H-M   'P 1'
#
loop_
_entity.id
_entity.type
_entity.pdbx_description
1 polymer ?
#
loop_
_entity_poly.entity_id
_entity_poly.type
_entity_poly.pdbx_seq_one_letter_code
_entity_poly.pdbx_strand_id
1 'polypeptide(L)'
;MAFTAEQVENLAHNQTSGHVHPFTCANRGDGNHRNAYGDLGALVATVRGWICPFCDYTQDWAHGGMLTGKMPSPIFGDPSDLVRPRRKP
;
A
#
# COMPACT_ATOMS: atom_id res chain seq x y z
N MET A 1 -17.60 -5.28 -2.72
CA MET A 1 -16.14 -5.09 -2.81
C MET A 1 -15.83 -3.72 -2.25
N ALA A 2 -14.84 -3.61 -1.36
CA ALA A 2 -14.47 -2.35 -0.73
C ALA A 2 -13.55 -1.51 -1.63
N PHE A 3 -12.61 -2.16 -2.32
CA PHE A 3 -11.69 -1.53 -3.26
C PHE A 3 -11.80 -2.16 -4.65
N THR A 4 -11.56 -1.36 -5.70
CA THR A 4 -11.35 -1.85 -7.07
C THR A 4 -9.95 -2.46 -7.21
N ALA A 5 -9.71 -3.22 -8.29
CA ALA A 5 -8.38 -3.79 -8.54
C ALA A 5 -7.28 -2.71 -8.68
N GLU A 6 -7.59 -1.61 -9.38
CA GLU A 6 -6.69 -0.45 -9.50
C GLU A 6 -6.41 0.20 -8.14
N GLN A 7 -7.44 0.35 -7.31
CA GLN A 7 -7.25 0.87 -5.95
C GLN A 7 -6.37 -0.07 -5.12
N VAL A 8 -6.53 -1.39 -5.24
CA VAL A 8 -5.65 -2.36 -4.56
C VAL A 8 -4.19 -2.17 -4.98
N GLU A 9 -3.92 -1.96 -6.28
CA GLU A 9 -2.56 -1.69 -6.74
C GLU A 9 -2.00 -0.38 -6.19
N ASN A 10 -2.79 0.70 -6.19
CA ASN A 10 -2.39 2.00 -5.64
C ASN A 10 -2.07 1.90 -4.15
N LEU A 11 -2.96 1.23 -3.40
CA LEU A 11 -2.81 1.01 -1.97
C LEU A 11 -1.59 0.16 -1.64
N ALA A 12 -1.38 -0.96 -2.34
CA ALA A 12 -0.22 -1.83 -2.15
C ALA A 12 1.09 -1.11 -2.46
N HIS A 13 1.13 -0.35 -3.56
CA HIS A 13 2.27 0.48 -3.90
C HIS A 13 2.60 1.47 -2.78
N ASN A 14 1.60 2.27 -2.37
CA ASN A 14 1.80 3.33 -1.39
C ASN A 14 2.19 2.78 -0.02
N GLN A 15 1.64 1.63 0.38
CA GLN A 15 2.02 0.88 1.58
C GLN A 15 3.50 0.58 1.68
N THR A 16 4.15 0.28 0.55
CA THR A 16 5.57 -0.11 0.49
C THR A 16 6.50 1.01 0.04
N SER A 17 5.96 2.16 -0.34
CA SER A 17 6.72 3.27 -0.94
C SER A 17 7.65 4.01 0.03
N GLY A 18 7.39 3.90 1.34
CA GLY A 18 8.11 4.65 2.39
C GLY A 18 7.74 6.13 2.50
N HIS A 19 6.84 6.65 1.67
CA HIS A 19 6.44 8.07 1.68
C HIS A 19 5.26 8.40 2.59
N VAL A 20 4.43 7.41 2.88
CA VAL A 20 3.26 7.54 3.75
C VAL A 20 3.32 6.48 4.82
N HIS A 21 2.75 6.79 5.99
CA HIS A 21 2.60 5.80 7.03
C HIS A 21 1.65 4.69 6.58
N PRO A 22 2.06 3.42 6.72
CA PRO A 22 1.20 2.26 6.54
C PRO A 22 -0.13 2.32 7.31
N PHE A 23 -1.18 1.79 6.69
CA PHE A 23 -2.34 1.29 7.42
C PHE A 23 -1.92 0.07 8.22
N THR A 24 -2.24 0.06 9.52
CA THR A 24 -1.82 -1.00 10.42
C THR A 24 -2.98 -1.53 11.25
N CYS A 25 -2.86 -2.77 11.69
CA CYS A 25 -3.87 -3.45 12.49
C CYS A 25 -4.04 -2.76 13.85
N ALA A 26 -5.28 -2.57 14.29
CA ALA A 26 -5.59 -2.04 15.62
C ALA A 26 -5.05 -2.94 16.75
N ASN A 27 -4.89 -4.24 16.50
CA ASN A 27 -4.40 -5.22 17.46
C ASN A 27 -2.87 -5.42 17.41
N ARG A 28 -2.13 -4.60 16.65
CA ARG A 28 -0.69 -4.78 16.41
C ARG A 28 0.20 -4.81 17.66
N GLY A 29 -0.31 -4.33 18.80
CA GLY A 29 0.40 -4.28 20.08
C GLY A 29 0.21 -5.52 20.98
N ASP A 30 -0.47 -6.57 20.50
CA ASP A 30 -0.79 -7.77 21.29
C ASP A 30 0.38 -8.75 21.50
N GLY A 31 1.54 -8.48 20.87
CA GLY A 31 2.72 -9.35 20.91
C GLY A 31 2.72 -10.50 19.88
N ASN A 32 1.64 -10.68 19.10
CA ASN A 32 1.54 -11.72 18.06
C ASN A 32 1.79 -11.18 16.65
N HIS A 33 1.77 -9.85 16.47
CA HIS A 33 2.03 -9.21 15.18
C HIS A 33 3.54 -9.06 14.93
N ARG A 34 3.93 -9.03 13.65
CA ARG A 34 5.32 -8.84 13.22
C ARG A 34 5.44 -7.65 12.27
N ASN A 35 6.67 -7.19 12.06
CA ASN A 35 6.95 -6.21 11.02
C ASN A 35 6.71 -6.85 9.64
N ALA A 36 5.84 -6.23 8.86
CA ALA A 36 5.52 -6.62 7.49
C ALA A 36 5.30 -5.35 6.67
N TYR A 37 5.64 -5.37 5.38
CA TYR A 37 5.36 -4.25 4.45
C TYR A 37 5.78 -2.85 4.98
N GLY A 38 6.86 -2.79 5.77
CA GLY A 38 7.43 -1.54 6.30
C GLY A 38 7.00 -1.14 7.72
N ASP A 39 6.04 -1.81 8.36
CA ASP A 39 5.63 -1.50 9.75
C ASP A 39 5.08 -2.72 10.51
N LEU A 40 5.02 -2.63 11.85
CA LEU A 40 4.43 -3.65 12.72
C LEU A 40 2.92 -3.77 12.43
N GLY A 41 2.49 -4.97 12.03
CA GLY A 41 1.08 -5.24 11.78
C GLY A 41 0.50 -4.49 10.57
N ALA A 42 1.33 -4.14 9.57
CA ALA A 42 0.83 -3.51 8.35
C ALA A 42 -0.22 -4.39 7.64
N LEU A 43 -1.25 -3.74 7.11
CA LEU A 43 -2.38 -4.40 6.46
C LEU A 43 -2.11 -4.64 4.97
N VAL A 44 -2.75 -5.69 4.43
CA VAL A 44 -2.70 -6.03 3.01
C VAL A 44 -3.97 -5.52 2.33
N ALA A 45 -3.82 -4.74 1.27
CA ALA A 45 -4.94 -4.28 0.46
C ALA A 45 -5.52 -5.43 -0.38
N THR A 46 -6.84 -5.59 -0.38
CA THR A 46 -7.56 -6.52 -1.25
C THR A 46 -8.86 -5.90 -1.74
N VAL A 47 -9.52 -6.51 -2.72
CA VAL A 47 -10.86 -6.05 -3.17
C VAL A 47 -11.94 -6.18 -2.07
N ARG A 48 -11.64 -6.91 -0.99
CA ARG A 48 -12.50 -7.07 0.19
C ARG A 48 -12.22 -6.03 1.28
N GLY A 49 -11.20 -5.20 1.09
CA GLY A 49 -10.72 -4.24 2.09
C GLY A 49 -9.29 -4.56 2.52
N TRP A 50 -8.85 -3.89 3.57
CA TRP A 50 -7.60 -4.18 4.27
C TRP A 50 -7.76 -5.42 5.14
N ILE A 51 -6.77 -6.32 5.07
CA ILE A 51 -6.74 -7.56 5.84
C ILE A 51 -5.45 -7.60 6.66
N CYS A 52 -5.57 -7.87 7.96
CA CYS A 52 -4.41 -8.15 8.79
C CYS A 52 -3.90 -9.58 8.49
N PRO A 53 -2.60 -9.77 8.24
CA PRO A 53 -2.06 -11.12 8.00
C PRO A 53 -1.85 -11.94 9.28
N PHE A 54 -2.06 -11.35 10.47
CA PHE A 54 -1.76 -11.98 11.76
C PHE A 54 -3.00 -12.29 12.62
N CYS A 55 -4.14 -11.64 12.36
CA CYS A 55 -5.40 -11.87 13.06
C CYS A 55 -6.59 -11.52 12.17
N ASP A 56 -7.82 -11.70 12.67
CA ASP A 56 -9.06 -11.50 11.89
C ASP A 56 -9.46 -10.03 11.69
N TYR A 57 -8.60 -9.06 12.04
CA TYR A 57 -8.89 -7.65 11.86
C TYR A 57 -8.97 -7.26 10.38
N THR A 58 -10.04 -6.56 10.02
CA THR A 58 -10.25 -5.99 8.69
C THR A 58 -10.76 -4.55 8.78
N GLN A 59 -10.51 -3.75 7.76
CA GLN A 59 -11.13 -2.43 7.58
C GLN A 59 -11.38 -2.15 6.10
N ASP A 60 -12.40 -1.36 5.78
CA ASP A 60 -12.90 -1.13 4.41
C ASP A 60 -12.65 0.28 3.89
N TRP A 61 -11.93 1.11 4.65
CA TRP A 61 -11.64 2.51 4.29
C TRP A 61 -10.16 2.76 4.07
N ALA A 62 -9.86 3.75 3.23
CA ALA A 62 -8.53 4.32 3.04
C ALA A 62 -8.66 5.83 2.79
N HIS A 63 -7.58 6.57 2.97
CA HIS A 63 -7.53 7.99 2.61
C HIS A 63 -7.65 8.16 1.10
N GLY A 64 -8.47 9.11 0.64
CA GLY A 64 -8.78 9.30 -0.78
C GLY A 64 -7.53 9.43 -1.67
N GLY A 65 -6.51 10.17 -1.21
CA GLY A 65 -5.26 10.33 -1.97
C GLY A 65 -4.50 9.02 -2.21
N MET A 66 -4.67 8.00 -1.36
CA MET A 66 -4.04 6.69 -1.55
C MET A 66 -4.81 5.80 -2.53
N LEU A 67 -6.10 6.09 -2.77
CA LEU A 67 -6.92 5.37 -3.74
C LEU A 67 -6.70 5.87 -5.18
N THR A 68 -6.37 7.15 -5.35
CA THR A 68 -6.36 7.82 -6.66
C THR A 68 -5.02 7.76 -7.41
N GLY A 69 -3.94 7.31 -6.78
CA GLY A 69 -2.65 7.21 -7.48
C GLY A 69 -1.52 6.58 -6.69
N LYS A 70 -0.52 6.08 -7.43
CA LYS A 70 0.76 5.60 -6.90
C LYS A 70 1.67 6.81 -6.66
N MET A 71 2.10 7.03 -5.42
CA MET A 71 3.12 8.03 -5.11
C MET A 71 4.46 7.56 -5.70
N PRO A 72 5.28 8.40 -6.35
CA PRO A 72 6.51 7.94 -6.98
C PRO A 72 7.51 7.42 -5.93
N SER A 73 7.90 6.14 -5.97
CA SER A 73 8.88 5.55 -5.03
C SER A 73 10.26 6.21 -5.19
N PRO A 74 11.01 6.51 -4.11
CA PRO A 74 12.31 7.16 -4.22
C PRO A 74 13.44 6.18 -4.59
N ILE A 75 13.16 4.86 -4.58
CA ILE A 75 14.17 3.79 -4.73
C ILE A 75 14.12 3.11 -6.10
N PHE A 76 12.95 3.14 -6.75
CA PHE A 76 12.77 2.71 -8.13
C PHE A 76 11.87 3.74 -8.81
N GLY A 77 12.44 4.50 -9.76
CA GLY A 77 11.62 5.24 -10.70
C GLY A 77 10.64 4.28 -11.39
N ASP A 78 9.48 4.78 -11.78
CA ASP A 78 8.49 4.00 -12.51
C ASP A 78 9.19 3.29 -13.70
N PRO A 79 9.09 1.96 -13.84
CA PRO A 79 9.62 1.27 -15.01
C PRO A 79 9.11 1.87 -16.34
N SER A 80 7.95 2.51 -16.32
CA SER A 80 7.35 3.24 -17.45
C SER A 80 8.13 4.50 -17.83
N ASP A 81 8.92 5.09 -16.92
CA ASP A 81 9.82 6.19 -17.23
C ASP A 81 11.07 5.74 -18.01
N LEU A 82 11.40 4.44 -18.00
CA LEU A 82 12.43 3.86 -18.88
C LEU A 82 11.93 3.71 -20.33
N VAL A 83 10.62 3.77 -20.57
CA VAL A 83 10.00 3.59 -21.90
C VAL A 83 9.75 4.93 -22.60
N ARG A 84 9.95 6.08 -21.93
CA ARG A 84 9.83 7.39 -22.59
C ARG A 84 11.02 7.58 -23.54
N PRO A 85 10.80 7.77 -24.86
CA PRO A 85 11.91 8.02 -25.78
C PRO A 85 12.63 9.30 -25.34
N ARG A 86 13.96 9.22 -25.20
CA ARG A 86 14.80 10.39 -24.93
C ARG A 86 14.44 11.47 -25.94
N ARG A 87 13.88 12.59 -25.49
CA ARG A 87 13.80 13.79 -26.33
C ARG A 87 15.25 14.16 -26.67
N LYS A 88 15.60 14.08 -27.95
CA LYS A 88 16.89 14.59 -28.44
C LYS A 88 16.96 16.10 -28.16
N PRO A 89 18.17 16.63 -27.89
CA PRO A 89 18.39 18.04 -27.57
C PRO A 89 17.93 18.97 -28.69
#